data_AF-A0A1B0CKS4-F1
#
_entry.id   AF-A0A1B0CKS4-F1
#
_cell.length_a   1.000
_cell.length_b   1.000
_cell.length_c   1.000
_cell.angle_alpha   90.00
_cell.angle_beta   90.00
_cell.angle_gamma   90.00
#
_symmetry.space_group_name_H-M   'P 1'
#
loop_
_entity.id
_entity.type
_entity.pdbx_description
1 polymer ?
#
loop_
_entity_poly.entity_id
_entity_poly.type
_entity_poly.pdbx_seq_one_letter_code
_entity_poly.pdbx_strand_id
1 'polypeptide(L)'
;NSRFSKKALNTGCPESPRAKPVPCIVNTAQNMIAIPDFVSGAMETWGLITYRETALLYDPLISSSVNKQRVASVIAHELSHMWFGNLVTMKFWNDLWLNEGFASYIQYKGCDHLFPTWDMIAIPDFVSGAMETWGLITYRETALLYDPLISSSVNKQRVASVIAHELSHMWFGNLVTMKFWNDLWLNEGFASYIQYKGCDHLFPTWGMMDQFLIEDLHYVFRIDASLATHPIVQSVANPDQITEMFDVISYNKGASVIRMLEDIIGKDNFQKSITKYLEAHKYGNADTNDLLTQIEKLNLDYDIKYVIDTWTRQGGFPVVTVEKLNNSTYKLTQKRFFTNPENDISSAPPSEYNYRWYIPITYYTDRDSTVQRKWFPNSDTEAEIVIEHPHNWMKINKGSNWLLLR
;
A
#
# COMPACT_ATOMS: atom_id res chain seq x y z
N ASN A 1 -27.12 10.50 -5.21
CA ASN A 1 -27.54 11.92 -5.15
C ASN A 1 -26.80 12.72 -6.20
N SER A 2 -27.57 13.31 -7.10
CA SER A 2 -27.21 14.07 -8.29
C SER A 2 -26.17 15.19 -8.08
N ARG A 3 -25.15 15.24 -8.95
CA ARG A 3 -24.55 16.49 -9.50
C ARG A 3 -23.57 16.15 -10.62
N PHE A 4 -24.08 15.97 -11.84
CA PHE A 4 -23.34 16.32 -13.05
C PHE A 4 -24.07 17.51 -13.69
N SER A 5 -23.46 18.69 -13.55
CA SER A 5 -23.99 19.96 -14.02
C SER A 5 -23.77 20.13 -15.53
N LYS A 6 -24.86 20.21 -16.28
CA LYS A 6 -25.25 21.22 -17.31
C LYS A 6 -24.24 22.28 -17.84
N LYS A 7 -22.94 22.03 -17.94
CA LYS A 7 -21.96 22.98 -18.51
C LYS A 7 -21.14 22.34 -19.62
N ALA A 8 -21.75 22.15 -20.79
CA ALA A 8 -21.00 21.92 -22.04
C ALA A 8 -21.77 22.31 -23.32
N LEU A 9 -22.83 23.14 -23.22
CA LEU A 9 -23.58 23.61 -24.39
C LEU A 9 -23.63 25.12 -24.38
N ASN A 10 -22.53 25.75 -24.76
CA ASN A 10 -22.55 27.06 -25.44
C ASN A 10 -21.16 27.41 -25.96
N THR A 11 -20.83 26.90 -27.15
CA THR A 11 -19.94 27.57 -28.10
C THR A 11 -20.57 27.39 -29.47
N GLY A 12 -21.22 28.45 -29.97
CA GLY A 12 -22.01 28.44 -31.20
C GLY A 12 -21.17 28.15 -32.44
N CYS A 13 -21.71 27.32 -33.34
CA CYS A 13 -21.24 27.17 -34.72
C CYS A 13 -21.93 28.23 -35.60
N PRO A 14 -21.23 28.90 -36.53
CA PRO A 14 -21.86 29.83 -37.45
C PRO A 14 -22.65 29.07 -38.54
N GLU A 15 -23.87 29.53 -38.81
CA GLU A 15 -24.77 28.96 -39.82
C GLU A 15 -24.24 29.20 -41.25
N SER A 16 -24.12 28.12 -42.02
CA SER A 16 -23.92 28.15 -43.47
C SER A 16 -25.05 27.36 -44.16
N PRO A 17 -25.70 27.86 -45.23
CA PRO A 17 -26.98 27.31 -45.68
C PRO A 17 -26.88 26.02 -46.53
N ARG A 18 -25.70 25.41 -46.70
CA ARG A 18 -25.51 24.28 -47.64
C ARG A 18 -24.56 23.15 -47.20
N ALA A 19 -24.36 22.94 -45.90
CA ALA A 19 -23.71 21.73 -45.39
C ALA A 19 -24.67 20.96 -44.47
N LYS A 20 -24.82 19.65 -44.69
CA LYS A 20 -25.46 18.77 -43.68
C LYS A 20 -24.69 18.93 -42.36
N PRO A 21 -25.37 18.97 -41.21
CA PRO A 21 -24.71 19.15 -39.92
C PRO A 21 -23.68 18.04 -39.73
N VAL A 22 -22.40 18.41 -39.56
CA VAL A 22 -21.35 17.47 -39.14
C VAL A 22 -21.75 16.99 -37.74
N PRO A 23 -21.89 15.69 -37.49
CA PRO A 23 -22.37 15.23 -36.19
C PRO A 23 -21.34 15.52 -35.09
N CYS A 24 -21.86 15.91 -33.93
CA CYS A 24 -21.09 16.31 -32.76
C CYS A 24 -20.14 15.18 -32.30
N ILE A 25 -18.84 15.44 -32.34
CA ILE A 25 -17.83 14.59 -31.71
C ILE A 25 -17.98 14.74 -30.20
N VAL A 26 -18.48 13.70 -29.52
CA VAL A 26 -18.51 13.65 -28.05
C VAL A 26 -17.21 12.99 -27.59
N ASN A 27 -16.26 13.81 -27.14
CA ASN A 27 -15.04 13.32 -26.51
C ASN A 27 -15.32 12.98 -25.04
N THR A 28 -15.41 11.70 -24.71
CA THR A 28 -15.38 11.24 -23.31
C THR A 28 -13.92 11.05 -22.89
N ALA A 29 -13.58 11.36 -21.64
CA ALA A 29 -12.23 11.60 -21.09
C ALA A 29 -11.15 10.48 -21.24
N GLN A 30 -11.40 9.45 -22.04
CA GLN A 30 -10.49 8.38 -22.43
C GLN A 30 -10.74 8.13 -23.94
N ASN A 31 -9.90 8.66 -24.84
CA ASN A 31 -9.81 8.37 -26.29
C ASN A 31 -10.96 7.59 -26.96
N MET A 32 -12.19 8.09 -26.88
CA MET A 32 -13.39 7.42 -27.39
C MET A 32 -14.21 8.41 -28.21
N ILE A 33 -14.67 7.99 -29.39
CA ILE A 33 -15.44 8.81 -30.32
C ILE A 33 -16.67 8.05 -30.78
N ALA A 34 -17.86 8.68 -30.69
CA ALA A 34 -19.08 8.17 -31.30
C ALA A 34 -19.31 8.82 -32.67
N ILE A 35 -19.58 8.01 -33.69
CA ILE A 35 -19.87 8.45 -35.06
C ILE A 35 -21.25 7.91 -35.48
N PRO A 36 -22.18 8.77 -35.94
CA PRO A 36 -23.43 8.28 -36.49
C PRO A 36 -23.20 7.40 -37.71
N ASP A 37 -24.01 6.35 -37.85
CA ASP A 37 -23.99 5.41 -38.98
C ASP A 37 -22.72 4.55 -39.14
N PHE A 38 -21.80 4.51 -38.16
CA PHE A 38 -20.60 3.66 -38.21
C PHE A 38 -20.95 2.17 -38.43
N VAL A 39 -20.40 1.55 -39.47
CA VAL A 39 -20.92 0.27 -40.00
C VAL A 39 -20.60 -0.93 -39.10
N SER A 40 -19.43 -0.93 -38.44
CA SER A 40 -18.94 -2.07 -37.65
C SER A 40 -19.48 -2.14 -36.22
N GLY A 41 -20.32 -1.18 -35.80
CA GLY A 41 -20.86 -1.11 -34.44
C GLY A 41 -19.87 -0.53 -33.41
N ALA A 42 -18.67 -1.10 -33.29
CA ALA A 42 -17.54 -0.56 -32.52
C ALA A 42 -16.21 -1.04 -33.14
N MET A 43 -15.14 -0.28 -32.93
CA MET A 43 -13.80 -0.63 -33.41
C MET A 43 -12.73 0.15 -32.63
N GLU A 44 -11.82 -0.57 -32.00
CA GLU A 44 -10.56 -0.04 -31.47
C GLU A 44 -9.52 0.16 -32.60
N THR A 45 -8.77 1.26 -32.55
CA THR A 45 -7.65 1.53 -33.46
C THR A 45 -6.57 2.34 -32.76
N TRP A 46 -5.47 1.67 -32.36
CA TRP A 46 -4.26 2.31 -31.83
C TRP A 46 -4.51 3.31 -30.68
N GLY A 47 -5.30 2.90 -29.71
CA GLY A 47 -5.64 3.64 -28.51
C GLY A 47 -6.81 4.60 -28.67
N LEU A 48 -7.49 4.62 -29.83
CA LEU A 48 -8.72 5.35 -30.10
C LEU A 48 -9.84 4.37 -30.39
N ILE A 49 -10.92 4.41 -29.60
CA ILE A 49 -12.08 3.55 -29.85
C ILE A 49 -13.18 4.34 -30.53
N THR A 50 -13.62 3.84 -31.68
CA THR A 50 -14.71 4.42 -32.48
C THR A 50 -15.96 3.58 -32.34
N TYR A 51 -17.09 4.22 -32.04
CA TYR A 51 -18.37 3.53 -31.87
C TYR A 51 -19.43 4.08 -32.82
N ARG A 52 -20.39 3.25 -33.19
CA ARG A 52 -21.68 3.73 -33.69
C ARG A 52 -22.39 4.42 -32.54
N GLU A 53 -22.95 5.59 -32.78
CA GLU A 53 -23.69 6.36 -31.77
C GLU A 53 -24.73 5.52 -30.99
N THR A 54 -25.51 4.70 -31.68
CA THR A 54 -26.52 3.82 -31.07
C THR A 54 -25.95 2.69 -30.19
N ALA A 55 -24.64 2.42 -30.25
CA ALA A 55 -23.96 1.39 -29.46
C ALA A 55 -23.49 1.89 -28.09
N LEU A 56 -23.50 3.20 -27.85
CA LEU A 56 -23.00 3.84 -26.61
C LEU A 56 -24.09 4.60 -25.84
N LEU A 57 -25.23 4.89 -26.48
CA LEU A 57 -26.32 5.63 -25.85
C LEU A 57 -27.09 4.75 -24.86
N TYR A 58 -26.76 4.90 -23.58
CA TYR A 58 -27.54 4.40 -22.45
C TYR A 58 -28.18 5.57 -21.71
N ASP A 59 -29.51 5.67 -21.78
CA ASP A 59 -30.29 6.56 -20.93
C ASP A 59 -30.85 5.75 -19.74
N PRO A 60 -30.45 6.04 -18.49
CA PRO A 60 -30.87 5.31 -17.30
C PRO A 60 -32.39 5.31 -17.03
N LEU A 61 -33.16 6.23 -17.62
CA LEU A 61 -34.59 6.40 -17.37
C LEU A 61 -35.47 5.65 -18.39
N ILE A 62 -34.97 5.38 -19.60
CA ILE A 62 -35.74 4.81 -20.71
C ILE A 62 -35.10 3.55 -21.32
N SER A 63 -33.83 3.26 -21.04
CA SER A 63 -33.13 2.11 -21.62
C SER A 63 -33.36 0.84 -20.80
N SER A 64 -33.61 -0.28 -21.48
CA SER A 64 -33.77 -1.57 -20.83
C SER A 64 -32.48 -2.06 -20.18
N SER A 65 -32.58 -2.95 -19.18
CA SER A 65 -31.44 -3.64 -18.57
C SER A 65 -30.59 -4.41 -19.59
N VAL A 66 -31.24 -4.96 -20.61
CA VAL A 66 -30.58 -5.63 -21.75
C VAL A 66 -29.75 -4.65 -22.57
N ASN A 67 -30.22 -3.42 -22.79
CA ASN A 67 -29.45 -2.38 -23.48
C ASN A 67 -28.26 -1.92 -22.63
N LYS A 68 -28.42 -1.81 -21.31
CA LYS A 68 -27.31 -1.52 -20.38
C LYS A 68 -26.20 -2.56 -20.50
N GLN A 69 -26.55 -3.84 -20.44
CA GLN A 69 -25.61 -4.94 -20.60
C GLN A 69 -24.96 -4.87 -21.98
N ARG A 70 -25.73 -4.69 -23.06
CA ARG A 70 -25.17 -4.63 -24.41
C ARG A 70 -24.13 -3.51 -24.58
N VAL A 71 -24.38 -2.31 -24.07
CA VAL A 71 -23.43 -1.18 -24.11
C VAL A 71 -22.18 -1.52 -23.29
N ALA A 72 -22.35 -2.07 -22.09
CA ALA A 72 -21.25 -2.49 -21.23
C ALA A 72 -20.36 -3.58 -21.88
N SER A 73 -21.00 -4.56 -22.53
CA SER A 73 -20.37 -5.62 -23.31
C SER A 73 -19.43 -5.06 -24.37
N VAL A 74 -19.94 -4.12 -25.17
CA VAL A 74 -19.22 -3.56 -26.31
C VAL A 74 -18.03 -2.72 -25.84
N ILE A 75 -18.17 -1.94 -24.77
CA ILE A 75 -17.06 -1.17 -24.20
C ILE A 75 -15.97 -2.09 -23.64
N ALA A 76 -16.34 -3.14 -22.90
CA ALA A 76 -15.39 -4.10 -22.34
C ALA A 76 -14.61 -4.86 -23.43
N HIS A 77 -15.29 -5.20 -24.52
CA HIS A 77 -14.68 -5.82 -25.68
C HIS A 77 -13.59 -4.92 -26.30
N GLU A 78 -13.91 -3.66 -26.60
CA GLU A 78 -12.96 -2.75 -27.25
C GLU A 78 -11.82 -2.29 -26.34
N LEU A 79 -12.04 -2.18 -25.03
CA LEU A 79 -10.96 -1.91 -24.09
C LEU A 79 -9.96 -3.08 -24.01
N SER A 80 -10.43 -4.32 -24.20
CA SER A 80 -9.56 -5.49 -24.23
C SER A 80 -8.62 -5.47 -25.44
N HIS A 81 -9.08 -4.93 -26.57
CA HIS A 81 -8.24 -4.70 -27.75
C HIS A 81 -7.13 -3.68 -27.51
N MET A 82 -7.28 -2.74 -26.57
CA MET A 82 -6.15 -1.87 -26.21
C MET A 82 -4.96 -2.64 -25.64
N TRP A 83 -5.19 -3.80 -25.01
CA TRP A 83 -4.14 -4.61 -24.42
C TRP A 83 -3.68 -5.73 -25.37
N PHE A 84 -4.61 -6.57 -25.83
CA PHE A 84 -4.28 -7.70 -26.72
C PHE A 84 -4.15 -7.28 -28.20
N GLY A 85 -4.77 -6.19 -28.63
CA GLY A 85 -4.63 -5.64 -29.99
C GLY A 85 -3.35 -4.83 -30.18
N ASN A 86 -3.07 -3.92 -29.23
CA ASN A 86 -2.00 -2.92 -29.38
C ASN A 86 -0.69 -3.29 -28.67
N LEU A 87 -0.74 -3.83 -27.44
CA LEU A 87 0.46 -4.10 -26.63
C LEU A 87 1.00 -5.52 -26.84
N VAL A 88 0.10 -6.49 -27.01
CA VAL A 88 0.44 -7.90 -27.27
C VAL A 88 -0.15 -8.32 -28.61
N THR A 89 0.30 -7.68 -29.70
CA THR A 89 -0.29 -7.90 -31.02
C THR A 89 0.00 -9.28 -31.60
N MET A 90 -0.91 -9.79 -32.42
CA MET A 90 -0.78 -11.11 -33.05
C MET A 90 0.39 -11.14 -34.04
N LYS A 91 1.16 -12.23 -34.05
CA LYS A 91 2.30 -12.38 -34.97
C LYS A 91 1.85 -12.65 -36.41
N PHE A 92 0.74 -13.37 -36.58
CA PHE A 92 0.16 -13.70 -37.89
C PHE A 92 -1.37 -13.54 -37.87
N TRP A 93 -1.97 -13.29 -39.04
CA TRP A 93 -3.43 -13.15 -39.17
C TRP A 93 -4.23 -14.38 -38.74
N ASN A 94 -3.63 -15.58 -38.82
CA ASN A 94 -4.29 -16.80 -38.34
C ASN A 94 -4.40 -16.88 -36.81
N ASP A 95 -3.69 -16.00 -36.08
CA ASP A 95 -3.73 -15.88 -34.62
C ASP A 95 -4.75 -14.82 -34.16
N LEU A 96 -5.58 -14.28 -35.07
CA LEU A 96 -6.63 -13.30 -34.77
C LEU A 96 -7.55 -13.76 -33.63
N TRP A 97 -7.75 -15.07 -33.50
CA TRP A 97 -8.53 -15.67 -32.42
C TRP A 97 -7.96 -15.39 -31.02
N LEU A 98 -6.65 -15.11 -30.87
CA LEU A 98 -6.11 -14.70 -29.56
C LEU A 98 -6.69 -13.34 -29.18
N ASN A 99 -6.68 -12.37 -30.08
CA ASN A 99 -7.17 -11.03 -29.79
C ASN A 99 -8.70 -11.01 -29.66
N GLU A 100 -9.41 -11.54 -30.66
CA GLU A 100 -10.87 -11.60 -30.67
C GLU A 100 -11.44 -12.54 -29.61
N GLY A 101 -10.73 -13.63 -29.32
CA GLY A 101 -11.12 -14.62 -28.32
C GLY A 101 -10.96 -14.09 -26.89
N PHE A 102 -9.86 -13.40 -26.58
CA PHE A 102 -9.70 -12.76 -25.27
C PHE A 102 -10.63 -11.56 -25.11
N ALA A 103 -10.82 -10.73 -26.14
CA ALA A 103 -11.79 -9.64 -26.10
C ALA A 103 -13.23 -10.15 -25.90
N SER A 104 -13.62 -11.23 -26.58
CA SER A 104 -14.93 -11.88 -26.39
C SER A 104 -15.06 -12.56 -25.02
N TYR A 105 -13.98 -13.11 -24.47
CA TYR A 105 -13.96 -13.68 -23.12
C TYR A 105 -14.17 -12.61 -22.05
N ILE A 106 -13.47 -11.48 -22.16
CA ILE A 106 -13.65 -10.33 -21.25
C ILE A 106 -15.02 -9.67 -21.46
N GLN A 107 -15.51 -9.57 -22.69
CA GLN A 107 -16.88 -9.15 -22.97
C GLN A 107 -17.92 -10.01 -22.25
N TYR A 108 -17.76 -11.34 -22.33
CA TYR A 108 -18.66 -12.31 -21.69
C TYR A 108 -18.63 -12.22 -20.16
N LYS A 109 -17.48 -11.89 -19.57
CA LYS A 109 -17.30 -11.78 -18.12
C LYS A 109 -17.59 -10.36 -17.56
N GLY A 110 -17.31 -9.31 -18.32
CA GLY A 110 -17.35 -7.91 -17.88
C GLY A 110 -18.68 -7.18 -18.09
N CYS A 111 -19.65 -7.82 -18.75
CA CYS A 111 -20.94 -7.22 -19.11
C CYS A 111 -21.80 -6.75 -17.92
N ASP A 112 -21.52 -7.27 -16.72
CA ASP A 112 -22.24 -6.92 -15.48
C ASP A 112 -21.48 -5.91 -14.58
N HIS A 113 -20.26 -5.48 -14.96
CA HIS A 113 -19.27 -4.98 -13.98
C HIS A 113 -18.49 -3.71 -14.40
N LEU A 114 -19.01 -2.82 -15.27
CA LEU A 114 -18.34 -1.53 -15.60
C LEU A 114 -18.51 -0.44 -14.51
N PHE A 115 -17.90 -0.69 -13.36
CA PHE A 115 -17.14 0.25 -12.50
C PHE A 115 -15.72 -0.35 -12.41
N PRO A 116 -14.65 0.25 -11.85
CA PRO A 116 -13.43 -0.53 -11.62
C PRO A 116 -13.76 -1.63 -10.59
N THR A 117 -14.18 -2.78 -11.10
CA THR A 117 -14.36 -3.99 -10.32
C THR A 117 -12.98 -4.59 -10.21
N TRP A 118 -12.43 -4.58 -9.01
CA TRP A 118 -11.22 -5.30 -8.70
C TRP A 118 -11.59 -6.77 -8.76
N ASP A 119 -11.27 -7.43 -9.86
CA ASP A 119 -11.50 -8.87 -9.97
C ASP A 119 -10.56 -9.56 -8.98
N MET A 120 -11.09 -10.56 -8.27
CA MET A 120 -10.33 -11.36 -7.32
C MET A 120 -10.46 -12.82 -7.73
N ILE A 121 -9.35 -13.47 -8.03
CA ILE A 121 -9.34 -14.87 -8.50
C ILE A 121 -8.52 -15.77 -7.57
N ALA A 122 -9.12 -16.89 -7.18
CA ALA A 122 -8.43 -17.97 -6.49
C ALA A 122 -7.75 -18.87 -7.53
N ILE A 123 -6.44 -19.04 -7.40
CA ILE A 123 -5.61 -19.91 -8.22
C ILE A 123 -5.21 -21.13 -7.37
N PRO A 124 -5.46 -22.37 -7.85
CA PRO A 124 -5.13 -23.59 -7.10
C PRO A 124 -3.64 -23.69 -6.77
N ASP A 125 -2.78 -23.49 -7.76
CA ASP A 125 -1.32 -23.57 -7.64
C ASP A 125 -0.71 -22.17 -7.76
N PHE A 126 -0.40 -21.55 -6.63
CA PHE A 126 0.18 -20.21 -6.57
C PHE A 126 1.35 -20.14 -5.61
N VAL A 127 2.50 -19.65 -6.10
CA VAL A 127 3.78 -19.65 -5.35
C VAL A 127 3.71 -18.76 -4.11
N SER A 128 3.10 -17.58 -4.24
CA SER A 128 2.90 -16.61 -3.17
C SER A 128 1.56 -16.82 -2.44
N GLY A 129 1.28 -15.98 -1.45
CA GLY A 129 -0.05 -15.92 -0.82
C GLY A 129 -1.08 -15.26 -1.75
N ALA A 130 -0.71 -14.13 -2.34
CA ALA A 130 -1.46 -13.38 -3.32
C ALA A 130 -0.51 -12.46 -4.12
N MET A 131 -1.06 -11.73 -5.10
CA MET A 131 -0.35 -10.75 -5.93
C MET A 131 -1.31 -9.67 -6.41
N GLU A 132 -0.88 -8.42 -6.28
CA GLU A 132 -1.68 -7.19 -6.37
C GLU A 132 -1.94 -6.68 -7.78
N THR A 133 -1.99 -7.55 -8.80
CA THR A 133 -2.08 -7.09 -10.20
C THR A 133 -3.26 -6.13 -10.40
N TRP A 134 -2.97 -4.93 -10.92
CA TRP A 134 -3.93 -3.81 -10.92
C TRP A 134 -5.19 -4.16 -11.74
N GLY A 135 -6.31 -4.34 -11.04
CA GLY A 135 -7.61 -4.68 -11.63
C GLY A 135 -7.93 -6.17 -11.65
N LEU A 136 -6.94 -7.05 -11.42
CA LEU A 136 -7.12 -8.50 -11.31
C LEU A 136 -6.18 -9.06 -10.22
N ILE A 137 -6.66 -9.09 -8.99
CA ILE A 137 -5.88 -9.56 -7.85
C ILE A 137 -5.94 -11.09 -7.81
N THR A 138 -4.77 -11.73 -7.75
CA THR A 138 -4.67 -13.20 -7.72
C THR A 138 -4.34 -13.68 -6.31
N TYR A 139 -4.97 -14.77 -5.88
CA TYR A 139 -4.81 -15.34 -4.55
C TYR A 139 -4.58 -16.84 -4.64
N ARG A 140 -3.83 -17.42 -3.70
CA ARG A 140 -3.97 -18.84 -3.41
C ARG A 140 -5.38 -19.12 -2.87
N GLU A 141 -5.96 -20.28 -3.16
CA GLU A 141 -7.30 -20.65 -2.64
C GLU A 141 -7.47 -20.41 -1.14
N THR A 142 -6.45 -20.77 -0.34
CA THR A 142 -6.46 -20.60 1.12
C THR A 142 -6.38 -19.14 1.61
N ALA A 143 -6.11 -18.19 0.70
CA ALA A 143 -6.03 -16.76 0.97
C ALA A 143 -7.27 -15.99 0.50
N LEU A 144 -8.21 -16.63 -0.23
CA LEU A 144 -9.44 -15.99 -0.71
C LEU A 144 -10.71 -16.74 -0.33
N LEU A 145 -10.69 -18.09 -0.38
CA LEU A 145 -11.86 -18.91 -0.13
C LEU A 145 -12.05 -19.16 1.37
N TYR A 146 -13.28 -19.02 1.85
CA TYR A 146 -13.67 -19.29 3.23
C TYR A 146 -14.99 -20.06 3.26
N ASP A 147 -14.98 -21.21 3.94
CA ASP A 147 -16.18 -22.01 4.19
C ASP A 147 -16.50 -22.03 5.69
N PRO A 148 -17.63 -21.48 6.14
CA PRO A 148 -17.99 -21.39 7.56
C PRO A 148 -18.19 -22.75 8.25
N LEU A 149 -18.38 -23.84 7.50
CA LEU A 149 -18.58 -25.18 8.07
C LEU A 149 -17.25 -25.88 8.44
N ILE A 150 -16.15 -25.52 7.77
CA ILE A 150 -14.86 -26.22 7.92
C ILE A 150 -13.67 -25.29 8.21
N SER A 151 -13.79 -24.00 7.94
CA SER A 151 -12.70 -23.03 8.09
C SER A 151 -12.71 -22.42 9.49
N SER A 152 -11.53 -22.36 10.11
CA SER A 152 -11.37 -21.78 11.44
C SER A 152 -11.53 -20.25 11.45
N SER A 153 -11.65 -19.66 12.65
CA SER A 153 -11.60 -18.20 12.82
C SER A 153 -10.28 -17.60 12.33
N VAL A 154 -9.16 -18.30 12.52
CA VAL A 154 -7.84 -17.89 12.02
C VAL A 154 -7.83 -17.86 10.49
N ASN A 155 -8.46 -18.84 9.83
CA ASN A 155 -8.59 -18.81 8.36
C ASN A 155 -9.42 -17.60 7.91
N LYS A 156 -10.53 -17.29 8.60
CA LYS A 156 -11.35 -16.12 8.30
C LYS A 156 -10.57 -14.81 8.40
N GLN A 157 -9.80 -14.66 9.49
CA GLN A 157 -8.96 -13.48 9.73
C GLN A 157 -7.86 -13.38 8.66
N ARG A 158 -7.23 -14.50 8.32
CA ARG A 158 -6.20 -14.55 7.28
C ARG A 158 -6.72 -14.16 5.90
N VAL A 159 -7.89 -14.67 5.49
CA VAL A 159 -8.51 -14.29 4.21
C VAL A 159 -8.79 -12.79 4.18
N ALA A 160 -9.40 -12.25 5.24
CA ALA A 160 -9.68 -10.83 5.35
C ALA A 160 -8.40 -9.98 5.34
N SER A 161 -7.34 -10.40 6.05
CA SER A 161 -6.08 -9.68 6.11
C SER A 161 -5.37 -9.70 4.76
N VAL A 162 -5.30 -10.83 4.07
CA VAL A 162 -4.66 -10.88 2.74
C VAL A 162 -5.44 -10.03 1.74
N ILE A 163 -6.78 -10.07 1.73
CA ILE A 163 -7.58 -9.18 0.87
C ILE A 163 -7.28 -7.70 1.19
N ALA A 164 -7.19 -7.33 2.47
CA ALA A 164 -6.86 -5.96 2.85
C ALA A 164 -5.43 -5.55 2.45
N HIS A 165 -4.48 -6.49 2.51
CA HIS A 165 -3.10 -6.31 2.04
C HIS A 165 -3.08 -6.00 0.54
N GLU A 166 -3.69 -6.87 -0.27
CA GLU A 166 -3.71 -6.69 -1.73
C GLU A 166 -4.47 -5.43 -2.15
N LEU A 167 -5.60 -5.12 -1.50
CA LEU A 167 -6.30 -3.87 -1.77
C LEU A 167 -5.49 -2.64 -1.39
N SER A 168 -4.63 -2.72 -0.37
CA SER A 168 -3.72 -1.63 -0.02
C SER A 168 -2.72 -1.33 -1.15
N HIS A 169 -2.24 -2.37 -1.83
CA HIS A 169 -1.31 -2.21 -2.95
C HIS A 169 -1.87 -1.41 -4.13
N MET A 170 -3.20 -1.29 -4.23
CA MET A 170 -3.83 -0.41 -5.22
C MET A 170 -3.38 1.04 -5.08
N TRP A 171 -2.97 1.46 -3.88
CA TRP A 171 -2.31 2.73 -3.62
C TRP A 171 -0.79 2.57 -3.45
N PHE A 172 -0.34 1.61 -2.66
CA PHE A 172 1.07 1.39 -2.30
C PHE A 172 1.69 0.25 -3.12
N GLY A 173 2.11 0.57 -4.34
CA GLY A 173 2.71 -0.37 -5.28
C GLY A 173 2.19 -0.15 -6.70
N ASN A 174 0.87 0.00 -6.85
CA ASN A 174 0.24 0.22 -8.15
C ASN A 174 0.13 1.71 -8.49
N LEU A 175 -0.59 2.50 -7.68
CA LEU A 175 -0.72 3.94 -7.92
C LEU A 175 0.61 4.68 -7.75
N VAL A 176 1.36 4.32 -6.71
CA VAL A 176 2.73 4.81 -6.49
C VAL A 176 3.62 3.60 -6.28
N THR A 177 4.55 3.39 -7.21
CA THR A 177 5.49 2.26 -7.17
C THR A 177 6.82 2.74 -6.60
N MET A 178 7.54 1.91 -5.83
CA MET A 178 8.92 2.22 -5.48
C MET A 178 9.78 2.48 -6.74
N LYS A 179 10.75 3.40 -6.66
CA LYS A 179 11.69 3.68 -7.78
C LYS A 179 12.51 2.45 -8.15
N PHE A 180 12.91 1.68 -7.14
CA PHE A 180 13.66 0.46 -7.32
C PHE A 180 13.50 -0.46 -6.10
N TRP A 181 13.90 -1.72 -6.22
CA TRP A 181 13.67 -2.79 -5.24
C TRP A 181 14.32 -2.57 -3.87
N ASN A 182 15.30 -1.66 -3.77
CA ASN A 182 15.90 -1.27 -2.50
C ASN A 182 14.90 -0.57 -1.55
N ASP A 183 13.79 -0.07 -2.08
CA ASP A 183 12.70 0.59 -1.33
C ASP A 183 11.42 -0.26 -1.33
N LEU A 184 11.51 -1.58 -1.51
CA LEU A 184 10.36 -2.50 -1.56
C LEU A 184 9.39 -2.33 -0.36
N TRP A 185 9.91 -1.98 0.81
CA TRP A 185 9.11 -1.73 2.02
C TRP A 185 8.06 -0.62 1.86
N LEU A 186 8.21 0.31 0.91
CA LEU A 186 7.19 1.32 0.60
C LEU A 186 5.90 0.72 0.06
N ASN A 187 6.00 -0.45 -0.57
CA ASN A 187 4.84 -1.24 -0.99
C ASN A 187 4.45 -2.19 0.16
N GLU A 188 5.36 -3.12 0.48
CA GLU A 188 5.06 -4.28 1.33
C GLU A 188 4.86 -3.92 2.80
N GLY A 189 5.64 -2.96 3.32
CA GLY A 189 5.49 -2.49 4.69
C GLY A 189 4.17 -1.74 4.89
N PHE A 190 3.77 -0.91 3.91
CA PHE A 190 2.48 -0.20 3.96
C PHE A 190 1.31 -1.16 3.85
N ALA A 191 1.34 -2.10 2.91
CA ALA A 191 0.31 -3.13 2.77
C ALA A 191 0.20 -3.99 4.04
N SER A 192 1.34 -4.43 4.59
CA SER A 192 1.40 -5.17 5.85
C SER A 192 0.84 -4.39 7.03
N TYR A 193 1.06 -3.09 7.13
CA TYR A 193 0.47 -2.30 8.22
C TYR A 193 -1.03 -2.05 8.02
N ILE A 194 -1.43 -1.71 6.79
CA ILE A 194 -2.82 -1.39 6.45
C ILE A 194 -3.71 -2.62 6.56
N GLN A 195 -3.19 -3.83 6.33
CA GLN A 195 -3.98 -5.06 6.46
C GLN A 195 -4.58 -5.20 7.87
N TYR A 196 -3.80 -4.90 8.92
CA TYR A 196 -4.25 -4.97 10.30
C TYR A 196 -5.20 -3.83 10.62
N LYS A 197 -4.88 -2.59 10.23
CA LYS A 197 -5.77 -1.44 10.46
C LYS A 197 -7.12 -1.57 9.74
N GLY A 198 -7.11 -2.06 8.50
CA GLY A 198 -8.29 -2.29 7.69
C GLY A 198 -9.19 -3.35 8.33
N CYS A 199 -8.60 -4.48 8.73
CA CYS A 199 -9.34 -5.53 9.43
C CYS A 199 -9.84 -5.08 10.80
N ASP A 200 -9.04 -4.35 11.58
CA ASP A 200 -9.44 -3.82 12.89
C ASP A 200 -10.61 -2.83 12.77
N HIS A 201 -10.59 -1.98 11.75
CA HIS A 201 -11.66 -1.02 11.50
C HIS A 201 -12.98 -1.71 11.09
N LEU A 202 -12.92 -2.71 10.21
CA LEU A 202 -14.11 -3.43 9.74
C LEU A 202 -14.62 -4.44 10.76
N PHE A 203 -13.73 -5.04 11.55
CA PHE A 203 -14.01 -6.10 12.50
C PHE A 203 -13.38 -5.78 13.88
N PRO A 204 -13.90 -4.77 14.60
CA PRO A 204 -13.28 -4.26 15.83
C PRO A 204 -13.22 -5.27 16.98
N THR A 205 -14.01 -6.34 16.92
CA THR A 205 -14.00 -7.40 17.94
C THR A 205 -12.90 -8.44 17.72
N TRP A 206 -12.12 -8.36 16.63
CA TRP A 206 -11.06 -9.34 16.33
C TRP A 206 -9.73 -9.03 17.02
N GLY A 207 -9.55 -7.81 17.54
CA GLY A 207 -8.30 -7.40 18.19
C GLY A 207 -7.10 -7.47 17.25
N MET A 208 -7.27 -7.06 15.98
CA MET A 208 -6.23 -7.24 14.96
C MET A 208 -4.96 -6.46 15.30
N MET A 209 -5.09 -5.27 15.90
CA MET A 209 -3.93 -4.49 16.34
C MET A 209 -3.18 -5.12 17.53
N ASP A 210 -3.86 -5.91 18.38
CA ASP A 210 -3.19 -6.69 19.42
C ASP A 210 -2.42 -7.88 18.80
N GLN A 211 -3.01 -8.50 17.78
CA GLN A 211 -2.36 -9.57 17.03
C GLN A 211 -1.10 -9.08 16.28
N PHE A 212 -1.12 -7.86 15.73
CA PHE A 212 0.06 -7.22 15.11
C PHE A 212 1.31 -7.27 16.02
N LEU A 213 1.12 -7.09 17.34
CA LEU A 213 2.24 -7.13 18.30
C LEU A 213 2.94 -8.49 18.31
N ILE A 214 2.17 -9.57 18.18
CA ILE A 214 2.68 -10.93 18.31
C ILE A 214 3.16 -11.44 16.96
N GLU A 215 2.33 -11.29 15.93
CA GLU A 215 2.54 -11.89 14.61
C GLU A 215 3.54 -11.10 13.75
N ASP A 216 3.58 -9.78 13.88
CA ASP A 216 4.53 -8.94 13.13
C ASP A 216 5.69 -8.48 14.01
N LEU A 217 5.41 -7.71 15.07
CA LEU A 217 6.46 -7.03 15.84
C LEU A 217 7.38 -8.02 16.58
N HIS A 218 6.83 -8.96 17.35
CA HIS A 218 7.64 -9.95 18.06
C HIS A 218 8.31 -10.96 17.12
N TYR A 219 7.69 -11.25 15.97
CA TYR A 219 8.28 -12.12 14.98
C TYR A 219 9.55 -11.50 14.37
N VAL A 220 9.51 -10.21 14.04
CA VAL A 220 10.69 -9.45 13.60
C VAL A 220 11.83 -9.54 14.61
N PHE A 221 11.56 -9.43 15.91
CA PHE A 221 12.64 -9.50 16.93
C PHE A 221 13.46 -10.78 16.86
N ARG A 222 12.85 -11.90 16.48
CA ARG A 222 13.56 -13.19 16.39
C ARG A 222 14.53 -13.21 15.21
N ILE A 223 14.13 -12.64 14.09
CA ILE A 223 14.89 -12.63 12.84
C ILE A 223 15.95 -11.52 12.88
N ASP A 224 15.54 -10.31 13.27
CA ASP A 224 16.35 -9.10 13.20
C ASP A 224 17.44 -9.02 14.29
N ALA A 225 17.35 -9.88 15.32
CA ALA A 225 18.40 -10.05 16.32
C ALA A 225 19.59 -10.92 15.85
N SER A 226 19.54 -11.44 14.62
CA SER A 226 20.62 -12.23 14.01
C SER A 226 21.69 -11.34 13.35
N LEU A 227 22.89 -11.89 13.15
CA LEU A 227 23.92 -11.27 12.30
C LEU A 227 23.58 -11.35 10.80
N ALA A 228 22.71 -12.28 10.42
CA ALA A 228 22.25 -12.47 9.04
C ALA A 228 21.11 -11.51 8.64
N THR A 229 20.66 -10.63 9.54
CA THR A 229 19.66 -9.60 9.21
C THR A 229 20.23 -8.55 8.25
N HIS A 230 19.36 -7.74 7.67
CA HIS A 230 19.72 -6.62 6.83
C HIS A 230 18.94 -5.33 7.16
N PRO A 231 19.41 -4.15 6.69
CA PRO A 231 18.61 -2.92 6.69
C PRO A 231 17.32 -3.07 5.88
N ILE A 232 16.27 -2.30 6.23
CA ILE A 232 15.04 -2.22 5.44
C ILE A 232 15.34 -1.65 4.04
N VAL A 233 16.14 -0.58 3.99
CA VAL A 233 16.59 0.01 2.73
C VAL A 233 18.00 -0.50 2.44
N GLN A 234 18.12 -1.42 1.49
CA GLN A 234 19.40 -2.03 1.11
C GLN A 234 19.54 -2.10 -0.42
N SER A 235 20.76 -1.86 -0.91
CA SER A 235 21.08 -2.00 -2.32
C SER A 235 21.00 -3.46 -2.78
N VAL A 236 20.31 -3.69 -3.89
CA VAL A 236 20.23 -4.99 -4.57
C VAL A 236 20.64 -4.84 -6.04
N ALA A 237 21.24 -5.86 -6.63
CA ALA A 237 21.82 -5.77 -7.98
C ALA A 237 21.36 -6.88 -8.95
N ASN A 238 20.90 -8.03 -8.44
CA ASN A 238 20.50 -9.16 -9.27
C ASN A 238 19.13 -9.74 -8.84
N PRO A 239 18.47 -10.55 -9.69
CA PRO A 239 17.14 -11.10 -9.40
C PRO A 239 17.05 -11.94 -8.12
N ASP A 240 18.10 -12.68 -7.77
CA ASP A 240 18.11 -13.50 -6.55
C ASP A 240 18.11 -12.59 -5.32
N GLN A 241 18.93 -11.54 -5.32
CA GLN A 241 18.93 -10.52 -4.26
C GLN A 241 17.61 -9.74 -4.18
N ILE A 242 16.96 -9.49 -5.32
CA ILE A 242 15.63 -8.88 -5.34
C ILE A 242 14.61 -9.82 -4.68
N THR A 243 14.68 -11.12 -4.98
CA THR A 243 13.81 -12.13 -4.39
C THR A 243 14.03 -12.24 -2.88
N GLU A 244 15.27 -12.14 -2.42
CA GLU A 244 15.64 -12.14 -1.00
C GLU A 244 15.07 -10.95 -0.22
N MET A 245 14.73 -9.82 -0.88
CA MET A 245 14.09 -8.68 -0.21
C MET A 245 12.63 -8.95 0.16
N PHE A 246 11.98 -9.97 -0.41
CA PHE A 246 10.62 -10.36 -0.06
C PHE A 246 10.60 -11.18 1.23
N ASP A 247 10.95 -10.54 2.34
CA ASP A 247 11.22 -11.20 3.61
C ASP A 247 10.59 -10.49 4.82
N VAL A 248 10.84 -11.01 6.02
CA VAL A 248 10.28 -10.48 7.28
C VAL A 248 10.71 -9.03 7.55
N ILE A 249 11.86 -8.60 7.03
CA ILE A 249 12.36 -7.23 7.22
C ILE A 249 11.55 -6.24 6.36
N SER A 250 11.35 -6.51 5.07
CA SER A 250 10.57 -5.60 4.21
C SER A 250 9.09 -5.50 4.62
N TYR A 251 8.50 -6.62 5.02
CA TYR A 251 7.08 -6.71 5.39
C TYR A 251 6.86 -6.25 6.84
N ASN A 252 7.25 -7.08 7.82
CA ASN A 252 6.86 -6.91 9.22
C ASN A 252 7.67 -5.80 9.92
N LYS A 253 8.98 -5.68 9.65
CA LYS A 253 9.78 -4.57 10.22
C LYS A 253 9.40 -3.24 9.56
N GLY A 254 9.19 -3.24 8.24
CA GLY A 254 8.62 -2.11 7.50
C GLY A 254 7.30 -1.62 8.12
N ALA A 255 6.33 -2.51 8.32
CA ALA A 255 5.06 -2.19 8.97
C ALA A 255 5.23 -1.65 10.39
N SER A 256 6.16 -2.21 11.17
CA SER A 256 6.46 -1.77 12.53
C SER A 256 7.05 -0.35 12.57
N VAL A 257 7.92 0.00 11.62
CA VAL A 257 8.45 1.36 11.47
C VAL A 257 7.36 2.34 11.03
N ILE A 258 6.45 1.93 10.15
CA ILE A 258 5.31 2.77 9.74
C ILE A 258 4.36 3.03 10.91
N ARG A 259 4.08 2.01 11.72
CA ARG A 259 3.29 2.15 12.96
C ARG A 259 3.95 3.12 13.95
N MET A 260 5.26 3.00 14.15
CA MET A 260 6.02 3.93 14.98
C MET A 260 5.98 5.36 14.43
N LEU A 261 6.10 5.52 13.11
CA LEU A 261 6.00 6.81 12.44
C LEU A 261 4.62 7.46 12.66
N GLU A 262 3.52 6.69 12.53
CA GLU A 262 2.17 7.17 12.84
C GLU A 262 2.03 7.59 14.31
N ASP A 263 2.61 6.85 15.26
CA ASP A 263 2.62 7.24 16.69
C ASP A 263 3.38 8.55 16.92
N ILE A 264 4.54 8.73 16.26
CA ILE A 264 5.37 9.93 16.41
C ILE A 264 4.62 11.18 15.96
N ILE A 265 4.04 11.17 14.76
CA ILE A 265 3.44 12.37 14.14
C ILE A 265 1.95 12.52 14.41
N GLY A 266 1.30 11.45 14.89
CA GLY A 266 -0.14 11.37 15.13
C GLY A 266 -0.93 10.97 13.88
N LYS A 267 -2.04 10.26 14.09
CA LYS A 267 -2.90 9.67 13.04
C LYS A 267 -3.34 10.68 11.97
N ASP A 268 -3.79 11.87 12.36
CA ASP A 268 -4.32 12.87 11.41
C ASP A 268 -3.22 13.44 10.51
N ASN A 269 -2.06 13.75 11.09
CA ASN A 269 -0.89 14.21 10.34
C ASN A 269 -0.34 13.10 9.44
N PHE A 270 -0.29 11.87 9.94
CA PHE A 270 0.10 10.71 9.16
C PHE A 270 -0.80 10.55 7.93
N GLN A 271 -2.12 10.47 8.11
CA GLN A 271 -3.07 10.36 7.01
C GLN A 271 -2.90 11.49 5.99
N LYS A 272 -2.78 12.74 6.46
CA LYS A 272 -2.59 13.92 5.61
C LYS A 272 -1.30 13.85 4.80
N SER A 273 -0.18 13.45 5.42
CA SER A 273 1.12 13.34 4.75
C SER A 273 1.13 12.21 3.74
N ILE A 274 0.55 11.05 4.07
CA ILE A 274 0.41 9.92 3.15
C ILE A 274 -0.49 10.27 1.96
N THR A 275 -1.60 10.97 2.16
CA THR A 275 -2.44 11.46 1.04
C THR A 275 -1.65 12.39 0.13
N LYS A 276 -0.87 13.32 0.69
CA LYS A 276 -0.01 14.21 -0.12
C LYS A 276 1.07 13.46 -0.88
N TYR A 277 1.65 12.42 -0.28
CA TYR A 277 2.60 11.53 -0.94
C TYR A 277 1.96 10.82 -2.13
N LEU A 278 0.81 10.17 -1.93
CA LEU A 278 0.10 9.49 -3.01
C LEU A 278 -0.29 10.46 -4.14
N GLU A 279 -0.81 11.65 -3.82
CA GLU A 279 -1.18 12.65 -4.83
C GLU A 279 0.02 13.21 -5.60
N ALA A 280 1.16 13.40 -4.93
CA ALA A 280 2.36 13.96 -5.55
C ALA A 280 3.06 12.96 -6.49
N HIS A 281 2.92 11.66 -6.24
CA HIS A 281 3.64 10.60 -6.95
C HIS A 281 2.72 9.64 -7.73
N LYS A 282 1.42 9.91 -7.79
CA LYS A 282 0.45 9.07 -8.52
C LYS A 282 0.86 8.83 -9.96
N TYR A 283 0.68 7.59 -10.41
CA TYR A 283 1.09 7.08 -11.73
C TYR A 283 2.59 7.19 -11.99
N GLY A 284 3.40 7.23 -10.94
CA GLY A 284 4.83 7.37 -11.01
C GLY A 284 5.54 6.61 -9.91
N ASN A 285 6.81 6.94 -9.74
CA ASN A 285 7.68 6.27 -8.79
C ASN A 285 8.10 7.18 -7.63
N ALA A 286 8.37 6.56 -6.48
CA ALA A 286 8.87 7.24 -5.29
C ALA A 286 9.93 6.41 -4.55
N ASP A 287 10.81 7.08 -3.82
CA ASP A 287 11.75 6.45 -2.87
C ASP A 287 11.45 6.87 -1.42
N THR A 288 12.21 6.33 -0.47
CA THR A 288 12.04 6.66 0.95
C THR A 288 12.17 8.16 1.23
N ASN A 289 13.03 8.89 0.49
CA ASN A 289 13.17 10.33 0.69
C ASN A 289 11.92 11.09 0.22
N ASP A 290 11.28 10.66 -0.86
CA ASP A 290 10.05 11.28 -1.36
C ASP A 290 8.92 11.20 -0.32
N LEU A 291 8.76 10.05 0.34
CA LEU A 291 7.82 9.88 1.46
C LEU A 291 8.16 10.83 2.62
N LEU A 292 9.41 10.81 3.09
CA LEU A 292 9.84 11.59 4.25
C LEU A 292 9.75 13.09 3.98
N THR A 293 10.02 13.55 2.75
CA THR A 293 9.86 14.94 2.33
C THR A 293 8.42 15.44 2.49
N GLN A 294 7.42 14.60 2.28
CA GLN A 294 6.01 15.01 2.50
C GLN A 294 5.69 15.15 3.98
N ILE A 295 6.36 14.38 4.84
CA ILE A 295 6.20 14.43 6.30
C ILE A 295 6.94 15.63 6.88
N GLU A 296 8.14 15.97 6.38
CA GLU A 296 8.90 17.16 6.79
C GLU A 296 8.11 18.47 6.59
N LYS A 297 7.18 18.52 5.62
CA LYS A 297 6.27 19.67 5.41
C LYS A 297 5.33 19.95 6.60
N LEU A 298 5.29 19.07 7.60
CA LEU A 298 4.60 19.34 8.87
C LEU A 298 5.35 20.31 9.77
N ASN A 299 6.62 20.62 9.49
CA ASN A 299 7.49 21.49 10.29
C ASN A 299 7.56 21.05 11.77
N LEU A 300 7.94 19.79 11.97
CA LEU A 300 8.11 19.20 13.31
C LEU A 300 9.38 19.75 13.98
N ASP A 301 9.41 19.79 15.31
CA ASP A 301 10.56 20.27 16.10
C ASP A 301 11.74 19.28 16.14
N TYR A 302 11.72 18.24 15.32
CA TYR A 302 12.71 17.18 15.24
C TYR A 302 12.87 16.70 13.80
N ASP A 303 14.07 16.24 13.46
CA ASP A 303 14.40 15.72 12.15
C ASP A 303 13.84 14.31 11.98
N ILE A 304 12.59 14.23 11.50
CA ILE A 304 11.90 12.95 11.29
C ILE A 304 12.60 12.07 10.27
N LYS A 305 13.27 12.67 9.28
CA LYS A 305 14.01 11.93 8.27
C LYS A 305 15.19 11.23 8.89
N TYR A 306 15.98 11.95 9.68
CA TYR A 306 17.09 11.38 10.42
C TYR A 306 16.62 10.29 11.40
N VAL A 307 15.50 10.51 12.10
CA VAL A 307 14.91 9.49 12.97
C VAL A 307 14.65 8.22 12.16
N ILE A 308 13.87 8.28 11.08
CA ILE A 308 13.50 7.10 10.30
C ILE A 308 14.71 6.46 9.62
N ASP A 309 15.68 7.22 9.14
CA ASP A 309 16.92 6.69 8.56
C ASP A 309 17.69 5.81 9.57
N THR A 310 17.73 6.18 10.86
CA THR A 310 18.35 5.32 11.89
C THR A 310 17.63 3.97 12.06
N TRP A 311 16.37 3.86 11.66
CA TRP A 311 15.57 2.63 11.74
C TRP A 311 15.55 1.82 10.45
N THR A 312 15.73 2.45 9.30
CA THR A 312 15.61 1.80 7.99
C THR A 312 16.95 1.45 7.36
N ARG A 313 18.03 2.19 7.65
CA ARG A 313 19.34 2.06 6.99
C ARG A 313 20.37 1.20 7.74
N GLN A 314 19.95 0.53 8.82
CA GLN A 314 20.77 -0.44 9.53
C GLN A 314 19.95 -1.65 9.98
N GLY A 315 20.58 -2.82 9.99
CA GLY A 315 19.98 -4.05 10.49
C GLY A 315 19.86 -4.07 12.02
N GLY A 316 18.95 -4.87 12.53
CA GLY A 316 18.71 -5.02 13.96
C GLY A 316 17.87 -3.91 14.58
N PHE A 317 17.77 -3.98 15.91
CA PHE A 317 16.99 -3.07 16.74
C PHE A 317 17.70 -2.86 18.11
N PRO A 318 17.41 -1.74 18.80
CA PRO A 318 18.02 -1.46 20.10
C PRO A 318 17.37 -2.25 21.24
N VAL A 319 18.12 -2.41 22.34
CA VAL A 319 17.65 -2.65 23.70
C VAL A 319 17.99 -1.46 24.59
N VAL A 320 16.98 -0.93 25.28
CA VAL A 320 17.06 0.26 26.14
C VAL A 320 16.98 -0.22 27.57
N THR A 321 18.10 -0.15 28.27
CA THR A 321 18.18 -0.53 29.68
C THR A 321 17.80 0.68 30.53
N VAL A 322 16.86 0.49 31.45
CA VAL A 322 16.39 1.51 32.39
C VAL A 322 16.94 1.23 33.78
N GLU A 323 17.76 2.15 34.29
CA GLU A 323 18.30 2.10 35.64
C GLU A 323 17.63 3.18 36.52
N LYS A 324 17.02 2.78 37.62
CA LYS A 324 16.46 3.72 38.60
C LYS A 324 17.60 4.23 39.49
N LEU A 325 18.02 5.49 39.28
CA LEU A 325 19.10 6.10 40.08
C LEU A 325 18.61 6.52 41.46
N ASN A 326 17.39 7.06 41.53
CA ASN A 326 16.73 7.47 42.77
C ASN A 326 15.20 7.46 42.59
N ASN A 327 14.44 8.01 43.55
CA ASN A 327 12.97 7.98 43.50
C ASN A 327 12.34 8.80 42.36
N SER A 328 13.08 9.71 41.73
CA SER A 328 12.61 10.59 40.67
C SER A 328 13.35 10.43 39.35
N THR A 329 14.59 9.93 39.36
CA THR A 329 15.49 9.94 38.19
C THR A 329 15.76 8.54 37.67
N TYR A 330 15.57 8.36 36.38
CA TYR A 330 15.86 7.14 35.63
C TYR A 330 16.88 7.42 34.54
N LYS A 331 17.94 6.61 34.51
CA LYS A 331 18.96 6.63 33.47
C LYS A 331 18.63 5.58 32.41
N LEU A 332 18.72 5.99 31.16
CA LEU A 332 18.49 5.17 29.98
C LEU A 332 19.80 4.99 29.23
N THR A 333 20.09 3.75 28.82
CA THR A 333 21.21 3.43 27.92
C THR A 333 20.69 2.54 26.80
N GLN A 334 21.29 2.61 25.61
CA GLN A 334 20.88 1.80 24.46
C GLN A 334 22.04 0.96 23.93
N LYS A 335 21.72 -0.24 23.42
CA LYS A 335 22.66 -1.12 22.71
C LYS A 335 21.91 -1.92 21.65
N ARG A 336 22.57 -2.34 20.56
CA ARG A 336 21.96 -3.34 19.66
C ARG A 336 21.69 -4.64 20.41
N PHE A 337 20.54 -5.26 20.13
CA PHE A 337 20.22 -6.57 20.64
C PHE A 337 20.68 -7.69 19.70
N PHE A 338 21.20 -8.77 20.29
CA PHE A 338 21.54 -10.01 19.62
C PHE A 338 20.93 -11.18 20.37
N THR A 339 20.41 -12.18 19.62
CA THR A 339 19.90 -13.41 20.23
C THR A 339 21.03 -14.24 20.84
N ASN A 340 22.20 -14.28 20.18
CA ASN A 340 23.40 -14.90 20.73
C ASN A 340 24.16 -13.87 21.60
N PRO A 341 24.33 -14.11 22.91
CA PRO A 341 25.05 -13.20 23.80
C PRO A 341 26.54 -13.03 23.47
N GLU A 342 27.12 -13.95 22.70
CA GLU A 342 28.53 -13.88 22.27
C GLU A 342 28.73 -12.94 21.08
N ASN A 343 27.67 -12.59 20.36
CA ASN A 343 27.75 -11.65 19.25
C ASN A 343 27.87 -10.22 19.75
N ASP A 344 28.68 -9.42 19.05
CA ASP A 344 28.84 -8.01 19.30
C ASP A 344 28.75 -7.18 18.01
N ILE A 345 28.89 -5.86 18.16
CA ILE A 345 28.85 -4.92 17.04
C ILE A 345 30.02 -5.15 16.07
N SER A 346 31.18 -5.62 16.55
CA SER A 346 32.34 -5.87 15.71
C SER A 346 32.13 -7.03 14.72
N SER A 347 31.22 -7.93 15.07
CA SER A 347 30.83 -9.07 14.24
C SER A 347 29.79 -8.73 13.16
N ALA A 348 29.21 -7.52 13.22
CA ALA A 348 28.15 -7.10 12.32
C ALA A 348 28.67 -6.32 11.11
N PRO A 349 27.91 -6.27 9.99
CA PRO A 349 28.23 -5.39 8.88
C PRO A 349 28.39 -3.93 9.32
N PRO A 350 29.24 -3.11 8.66
CA PRO A 350 29.35 -1.68 8.98
C PRO A 350 28.00 -0.96 8.90
N SER A 351 27.76 -0.02 9.82
CA SER A 351 26.58 0.85 9.83
C SER A 351 27.02 2.30 9.97
N GLU A 352 26.44 3.19 9.16
CA GLU A 352 26.66 4.64 9.24
C GLU A 352 26.22 5.25 10.58
N TYR A 353 25.34 4.56 11.31
CA TYR A 353 24.82 5.00 12.61
C TYR A 353 25.41 4.20 13.77
N ASN A 354 26.44 3.37 13.53
CA ASN A 354 27.12 2.54 14.54
C ASN A 354 26.16 1.70 15.40
N TYR A 355 25.06 1.22 14.82
CA TYR A 355 24.01 0.48 15.53
C TYR A 355 23.49 1.23 16.76
N ARG A 356 23.23 2.52 16.56
CA ARG A 356 22.54 3.41 17.49
C ARG A 356 21.34 4.05 16.81
N TRP A 357 20.27 4.21 17.57
CA TRP A 357 18.98 4.69 17.07
C TRP A 357 18.58 5.99 17.74
N TYR A 358 17.88 6.84 16.98
CA TYR A 358 17.19 8.00 17.55
C TYR A 358 15.81 7.54 18.00
N ILE A 359 15.63 7.37 19.31
CA ILE A 359 14.49 6.62 19.87
C ILE A 359 13.43 7.57 20.46
N PRO A 360 12.16 7.51 20.04
CA PRO A 360 11.04 8.22 20.67
C PRO A 360 10.56 7.49 21.94
N ILE A 361 11.30 7.58 23.05
CA ILE A 361 10.94 6.88 24.30
C ILE A 361 9.59 7.40 24.80
N THR A 362 8.57 6.54 24.82
CA THR A 362 7.30 6.81 25.47
C THR A 362 7.30 6.21 26.87
N TYR A 363 6.71 6.90 27.85
CA TYR A 363 6.63 6.41 29.23
C TYR A 363 5.38 6.90 29.95
N TYR A 364 5.00 6.16 30.99
CA TYR A 364 3.91 6.50 31.91
C TYR A 364 4.18 5.82 33.27
N THR A 365 3.39 6.17 34.29
CA THR A 365 3.56 5.67 35.66
C THR A 365 2.27 5.05 36.21
N ASP A 366 2.34 4.47 37.41
CA ASP A 366 1.15 3.98 38.12
C ASP A 366 0.20 5.10 38.56
N ARG A 367 0.70 6.33 38.66
CA ARG A 367 -0.05 7.51 39.12
C ARG A 367 -0.55 8.39 37.99
N ASP A 368 0.16 8.41 36.86
CA ASP A 368 -0.24 9.13 35.65
C ASP A 368 -0.16 8.21 34.43
N SER A 369 -1.34 7.94 33.86
CA SER A 369 -1.49 7.09 32.67
C SER A 369 -1.29 7.85 31.35
N THR A 370 -1.13 9.18 31.42
CA THR A 370 -0.84 10.06 30.28
C THR A 370 0.52 9.68 29.70
N VAL A 371 0.57 9.49 28.38
CA VAL A 371 1.82 9.12 27.71
C VAL A 371 2.68 10.36 27.54
N GLN A 372 3.86 10.31 28.12
CA GLN A 372 4.91 11.30 27.92
C GLN A 372 5.92 10.77 26.90
N ARG A 373 6.58 11.67 26.16
CA ARG A 373 7.61 11.32 25.17
C ARG A 373 8.93 12.04 25.49
N LYS A 374 10.02 11.28 25.47
CA LYS A 374 11.39 11.76 25.58
C LYS A 374 12.19 11.25 24.40
N TRP A 375 12.82 12.14 23.66
CA TRP A 375 13.74 11.77 22.61
C TRP A 375 15.06 11.29 23.20
N PHE A 376 15.58 10.16 22.70
CA PHE A 376 16.91 9.65 23.00
C PHE A 376 17.74 9.64 21.71
N PRO A 377 18.50 10.71 21.43
CA PRO A 377 19.37 10.79 20.27
C PRO A 377 20.40 9.66 20.23
N ASN A 378 20.73 9.19 19.03
CA ASN A 378 21.78 8.20 18.79
C ASN A 378 23.20 8.73 19.05
N SER A 379 23.39 10.05 19.19
CA SER A 379 24.65 10.66 19.62
C SER A 379 24.92 10.48 21.11
N ASP A 380 23.89 10.43 21.92
CA ASP A 380 24.01 10.59 23.38
C ASP A 380 24.25 9.24 24.03
N THR A 381 25.28 9.04 24.84
CA THR A 381 25.54 7.72 25.45
C THR A 381 24.44 7.28 26.42
N GLU A 382 23.79 8.25 27.04
CA GLU A 382 22.73 8.07 28.02
C GLU A 382 21.68 9.17 27.89
N ALA A 383 20.46 8.87 28.34
CA ALA A 383 19.39 9.85 28.49
C ALA A 383 18.77 9.73 29.87
N GLU A 384 18.22 10.83 30.38
CA GLU A 384 17.55 10.84 31.68
C GLU A 384 16.06 11.18 31.54
N ILE A 385 15.25 10.49 32.36
CA ILE A 385 13.86 10.83 32.64
C ILE A 385 13.76 11.21 34.11
N VAL A 386 13.24 12.40 34.37
CA VAL A 386 12.97 12.90 35.72
C VAL A 386 11.46 13.01 35.91
N ILE A 387 10.94 12.33 36.94
CA ILE A 387 9.52 12.35 37.33
C ILE A 387 9.45 12.96 38.72
N GLU A 388 8.89 14.16 38.81
CA GLU A 388 8.83 14.93 40.07
C GLU A 388 7.80 14.37 41.05
N HIS A 389 6.76 13.70 40.55
CA HIS A 389 5.70 13.18 41.38
C HIS A 389 6.01 11.78 41.92
N PRO A 390 5.67 11.47 43.18
CA PRO A 390 5.84 10.13 43.74
C PRO A 390 5.10 9.08 42.91
N HIS A 391 5.78 7.99 42.57
CA HIS A 391 5.25 6.87 41.80
C HIS A 391 5.95 5.57 42.23
N ASN A 392 5.27 4.44 42.06
CA ASN A 392 5.80 3.12 42.41
C ASN A 392 6.60 2.51 41.25
N TRP A 393 6.13 2.71 40.02
CA TRP A 393 6.78 2.19 38.82
C TRP A 393 6.62 3.14 37.64
N MET A 394 7.56 3.01 36.70
CA MET A 394 7.52 3.65 35.38
C MET A 394 7.57 2.54 34.33
N LYS A 395 6.67 2.59 33.35
CA LYS A 395 6.68 1.70 32.18
C LYS A 395 7.03 2.51 30.94
N ILE A 396 8.09 2.10 30.26
CA ILE A 396 8.46 2.62 28.93
C ILE A 396 7.73 1.84 27.82
N ASN A 397 7.64 2.40 26.62
CA ASN A 397 7.03 1.77 25.44
C ASN A 397 5.56 1.38 25.68
N LYS A 398 4.68 2.37 25.86
CA LYS A 398 3.23 2.07 25.99
C LYS A 398 2.71 1.52 24.67
N GLY A 399 1.98 0.40 24.73
CA GLY A 399 1.39 -0.26 23.55
C GLY A 399 2.40 -0.96 22.64
N SER A 400 3.68 -1.03 23.02
CA SER A 400 4.74 -1.59 22.16
C SER A 400 4.74 -0.95 20.76
N ASN A 401 4.64 0.39 20.71
CA ASN A 401 4.59 1.18 19.46
C ASN A 401 5.95 1.30 18.76
N TRP A 402 7.03 0.84 19.41
CA TRP A 402 8.35 0.71 18.81
C TRP A 402 9.04 -0.60 19.21
N LEU A 403 10.01 -1.00 18.39
CA LEU A 403 10.78 -2.24 18.49
C LEU A 403 11.66 -2.24 19.76
N LEU A 404 11.33 -2.99 20.83
CA LEU A 404 12.20 -3.17 22.02
C LEU A 404 11.73 -4.20 23.06
N LEU A 405 12.69 -4.97 23.58
CA LEU A 405 12.62 -5.76 24.84
C LEU A 405 14.00 -5.87 25.52
N ARG A 406 14.21 -5.20 26.67
CA ARG A 406 14.67 -5.81 27.95
C ARG A 406 14.63 -4.80 29.08
#